data_AF-B9JIG8-F1
#
_entry.id   AF-B9JIG8-F1
#
_cell.length_a   1.000
_cell.length_b   1.000
_cell.length_c   1.000
_cell.angle_alpha   90.00
_cell.angle_beta   90.00
_cell.angle_gamma   90.00
#
_symmetry.space_group_name_H-M   'P 1'
#
loop_
_entity.id
_entity.type
_entity.pdbx_description
1 polymer ?
#
loop_
_entity_poly.entity_id
_entity_poly.type
_entity_poly.pdbx_seq_one_letter_code
_entity_poly.pdbx_strand_id
1 'polypeptide(L)'
;MDNQMRSMTAYLLQLLVWLVFMAIVILWPAGTLAFPGGWAFIVLFAFGSLAMIFWLARHSPSLLRERMGSPLQPDQKPWDRVWLILFIPAFCIWMGFMGWDAARTGFMAIPPWLQTLGGVSMVIYMLGAWWTFRENAFAAPSVKIQPGQKVIDTGPYATVRHPMYASALLLFLGTPLLLGSWWAFCFPRCSFSQLPGVPFMRSVLLVGN
;
A
#
# COMPACT_ATOMS: atom_id res chain seq x y z
N MET A 1 32.56 -9.05 -0.46
CA MET A 1 31.90 -8.20 -1.48
C MET A 1 31.27 -7.05 -0.74
N ASP A 2 31.83 -5.87 -0.96
CA ASP A 2 31.63 -4.65 -0.18
C ASP A 2 30.18 -4.16 -0.36
N ASN A 3 29.33 -4.47 0.62
CA ASN A 3 27.90 -4.17 0.56
C ASN A 3 27.70 -2.75 1.08
N GLN A 4 27.97 -1.78 0.20
CA GLN A 4 27.76 -0.34 0.40
C GLN A 4 26.49 -0.11 1.21
N MET A 5 26.64 0.26 2.50
CA MET A 5 25.52 0.73 3.29
C MET A 5 25.01 1.99 2.62
N ARG A 6 23.84 1.93 1.96
CA ARG A 6 23.13 3.14 1.56
C ARG A 6 23.02 4.04 2.78
N SER A 7 23.51 5.26 2.66
CA SER A 7 23.51 6.23 3.73
C SER A 7 22.08 6.52 4.17
N MET A 8 21.89 6.92 5.43
CA MET A 8 20.59 7.38 5.93
C MET A 8 19.98 8.46 5.02
N THR A 9 20.83 9.33 4.47
CA THR A 9 20.44 10.36 3.51
C THR A 9 19.80 9.78 2.25
N ALA A 10 20.28 8.65 1.73
CA ALA A 10 19.69 8.00 0.57
C ALA A 10 18.27 7.49 0.84
N TYR A 11 18.01 6.91 2.03
CA TYR A 11 16.66 6.49 2.41
C TYR A 11 15.70 7.67 2.57
N LEU A 12 16.17 8.76 3.18
CA LEU A 12 15.38 9.97 3.35
C LEU A 12 15.08 10.65 2.01
N LEU A 13 16.04 10.70 1.09
CA LEU A 13 15.83 11.20 -0.27
C LEU A 13 14.84 10.33 -1.04
N GLN A 14 14.95 9.01 -0.94
CA GLN A 14 14.00 8.08 -1.57
C GLN A 14 12.59 8.26 -1.00
N LEU A 15 12.45 8.42 0.32
CA LEU A 15 11.16 8.74 0.94
C LEU A 15 10.63 10.09 0.45
N LEU A 16 11.47 11.14 0.39
CA LEU A 16 11.08 12.46 -0.09
C LEU A 16 10.56 12.39 -1.53
N VAL A 17 11.29 11.74 -2.43
CA VAL A 17 10.88 11.53 -3.83
C VAL A 17 9.54 10.81 -3.89
N TRP A 18 9.35 9.77 -3.08
CA TRP A 18 8.09 9.03 -3.02
C TRP A 18 6.93 9.88 -2.48
N LEU A 19 7.16 10.68 -1.44
CA LEU A 19 6.16 11.59 -0.87
C LEU A 19 5.74 12.66 -1.87
N VAL A 20 6.71 13.28 -2.57
CA VAL A 20 6.43 14.26 -3.63
C VAL A 20 5.65 13.61 -4.77
N PHE A 21 6.05 12.41 -5.20
CA PHE A 21 5.32 11.66 -6.22
C PHE A 21 3.87 11.38 -5.80
N MET A 22 3.64 10.88 -4.58
CA MET A 22 2.29 10.64 -4.06
C MET A 22 1.48 11.94 -3.95
N ALA A 23 2.11 13.05 -3.51
CA ALA A 23 1.45 14.34 -3.43
C ALA A 23 1.02 14.83 -4.82
N ILE A 24 1.86 14.66 -5.85
CA ILE A 24 1.49 14.98 -7.24
C ILE A 24 0.32 14.11 -7.69
N VAL A 25 0.38 12.78 -7.48
CA VAL A 25 -0.67 11.85 -7.91
C VAL A 25 -2.04 12.21 -7.29
N ILE A 26 -2.07 12.71 -6.06
CA ILE A 26 -3.31 13.06 -5.36
C ILE A 26 -3.76 14.50 -5.66
N LEU A 27 -2.87 15.48 -5.56
CA LEU A 27 -3.20 16.90 -5.64
C LEU A 27 -3.32 17.41 -7.08
N TRP A 28 -2.59 16.82 -8.03
CA TRP A 28 -2.68 17.22 -9.44
C TRP A 28 -4.08 16.99 -10.01
N PRO A 29 -4.71 15.80 -9.85
CA PRO A 29 -6.08 15.59 -10.30
C PRO A 29 -7.11 16.41 -9.52
N ALA A 30 -6.86 16.64 -8.22
CA ALA A 30 -7.69 17.51 -7.39
C ALA A 30 -7.81 18.93 -7.99
N GLY A 31 -6.74 19.44 -8.62
CA GLY A 31 -6.72 20.77 -9.23
C GLY A 31 -6.70 21.91 -8.21
N THR A 32 -6.51 21.59 -6.92
CA THR A 32 -6.41 22.55 -5.81
C THR A 32 -5.42 22.03 -4.77
N LEU A 33 -4.67 22.95 -4.16
CA LEU A 33 -3.81 22.64 -3.01
C LEU A 33 -4.58 22.71 -1.68
N ALA A 34 -5.78 23.30 -1.68
CA ALA A 34 -6.63 23.40 -0.50
C ALA A 34 -7.44 22.10 -0.28
N PHE A 35 -6.73 20.97 -0.20
CA PHE A 35 -7.33 19.64 -0.01
C PHE A 35 -6.83 18.98 1.28
N PRO A 36 -7.50 19.21 2.43
CA PRO A 36 -7.05 18.73 3.74
C PRO A 36 -6.89 17.20 3.83
N GLY A 37 -7.77 16.42 3.19
CA GLY A 37 -7.69 14.95 3.18
C GLY A 37 -6.43 14.43 2.48
N GLY A 38 -6.06 15.03 1.35
CA GLY A 38 -4.81 14.70 0.65
C GLY A 38 -3.57 15.02 1.48
N TRP A 39 -3.53 16.20 2.11
CA TRP A 39 -2.43 16.56 3.01
C TRP A 39 -2.37 15.66 4.26
N ALA A 40 -3.52 15.31 4.84
CA ALA A 40 -3.59 14.38 5.96
C ALA A 40 -2.99 13.02 5.59
N PHE A 41 -3.30 12.49 4.41
CA PHE A 41 -2.70 11.25 3.91
C PHE A 41 -1.17 11.38 3.78
N ILE A 42 -0.68 12.45 3.15
CA ILE A 42 0.76 12.69 2.97
C ILE A 42 1.48 12.82 4.33
N VAL A 43 0.92 13.57 5.28
CA VAL A 43 1.51 13.75 6.62
C VAL A 43 1.52 12.44 7.40
N LEU A 44 0.41 11.70 7.42
CA LEU A 44 0.33 10.40 8.10
C LEU A 44 1.32 9.40 7.49
N PHE A 45 1.37 9.33 6.16
CA PHE A 45 2.30 8.45 5.45
C PHE A 45 3.76 8.84 5.74
N ALA A 46 4.09 10.13 5.67
CA ALA A 46 5.42 10.64 5.95
C ALA A 46 5.85 10.31 7.38
N PHE A 47 5.00 10.61 8.37
CA PHE A 47 5.30 10.39 9.78
C PHE A 47 5.57 8.91 10.09
N GLY A 48 4.67 8.01 9.68
CA GLY A 48 4.91 6.60 9.98
C GLY A 48 5.98 5.95 9.10
N SER A 49 6.24 6.47 7.89
CA SER A 49 7.40 6.03 7.10
C SER A 49 8.72 6.44 7.75
N LEU A 50 8.82 7.68 8.25
CA LEU A 50 9.98 8.15 9.00
C LEU A 50 10.17 7.33 10.27
N ALA A 51 9.11 7.16 11.07
CA ALA A 51 9.14 6.35 12.28
C ALA A 51 9.63 4.93 12.00
N MET A 52 9.13 4.32 10.92
CA MET A 52 9.54 2.98 10.48
C MET A 52 11.00 2.93 10.04
N ILE A 53 11.46 3.89 9.22
CA ILE A 53 12.86 3.96 8.76
C ILE A 53 13.80 4.10 9.94
N PHE A 54 13.54 5.02 10.87
CA PHE A 54 14.38 5.21 12.05
C PHE A 54 14.39 4.00 12.97
N TRP A 55 13.22 3.37 13.17
CA TRP A 55 13.11 2.18 14.00
C TRP A 55 13.84 0.98 13.38
N LEU A 56 13.63 0.71 12.08
CA LEU A 56 14.31 -0.36 11.35
C LEU A 56 15.81 -0.12 11.21
N ALA A 57 16.25 1.12 11.02
CA ALA A 57 17.68 1.44 10.95
C ALA A 57 18.42 1.07 12.24
N ARG A 58 17.74 1.16 13.40
CA ARG A 58 18.31 0.78 14.70
C ARG A 58 18.19 -0.71 15.01
N HIS A 59 17.05 -1.34 14.68
CA HIS A 59 16.77 -2.71 15.11
C HIS A 59 17.12 -3.77 14.05
N SER A 60 16.86 -3.48 12.77
CA SER A 60 16.98 -4.44 11.66
C SER A 60 17.41 -3.75 10.35
N PRO A 61 18.67 -3.29 10.23
CA PRO A 61 19.15 -2.58 9.04
C PRO A 61 19.20 -3.45 7.78
N SER A 62 19.25 -4.78 7.92
CA SER A 62 19.07 -5.73 6.81
C SER A 62 17.65 -5.67 6.22
N LEU A 63 16.63 -5.69 7.08
CA LEU A 63 15.23 -5.58 6.67
C LEU A 63 14.93 -4.24 6.01
N LEU A 64 15.50 -3.14 6.53
CA LEU A 64 15.35 -1.81 5.93
C LEU A 64 15.89 -1.79 4.49
N ARG A 65 17.10 -2.36 4.28
CA ARG A 65 17.70 -2.45 2.94
C ARG A 65 16.84 -3.25 1.99
N GLU A 66 16.31 -4.36 2.47
CA GLU A 66 15.46 -5.23 1.66
C GLU A 66 14.16 -4.53 1.26
N ARG A 67 13.57 -3.76 2.17
CA ARG A 67 12.32 -3.01 1.95
C ARG A 67 12.50 -1.77 1.07
N MET A 68 13.66 -1.11 1.17
CA MET A 68 14.02 0.06 0.37
C MET A 68 14.67 -0.30 -0.97
N GLY A 69 14.98 -1.58 -1.18
CA GLY A 69 15.43 -2.12 -2.44
C GLY A 69 14.37 -2.04 -3.53
N SER A 70 14.76 -2.35 -4.76
CA SER A 70 13.82 -2.38 -5.88
C SER A 70 12.74 -3.44 -5.62
N PRO A 71 11.44 -3.09 -5.74
CA PRO A 71 10.36 -4.06 -5.69
C PRO A 71 10.39 -5.02 -6.88
N LEU A 72 11.04 -4.63 -7.99
CA LEU A 72 11.31 -5.48 -9.14
C LEU A 72 12.68 -6.13 -8.97
N GLN A 73 12.71 -7.42 -8.63
CA GLN A 73 13.94 -8.20 -8.54
C GLN A 73 14.17 -9.00 -9.83
N PRO A 74 15.43 -9.20 -10.27
CA PRO A 74 15.75 -9.95 -11.49
C PRO A 74 15.24 -11.40 -11.47
N ASP A 75 15.23 -12.02 -10.28
CA ASP A 75 14.88 -13.43 -10.09
C ASP A 75 13.38 -13.66 -9.83
N GLN A 76 12.53 -12.66 -10.06
CA GLN A 76 11.08 -12.81 -9.89
C GLN A 76 10.46 -13.62 -11.02
N LYS A 77 9.42 -14.39 -10.68
CA LYS A 77 8.60 -15.07 -11.69
C LYS A 77 8.03 -14.02 -12.64
N PRO A 78 7.96 -14.30 -13.96
CA PRO A 78 7.47 -13.34 -14.94
C PRO A 78 6.04 -12.87 -14.64
N TRP A 79 5.21 -13.74 -14.04
CA TRP A 79 3.86 -13.41 -13.62
C TRP A 79 3.81 -12.34 -12.52
N ASP A 80 4.68 -12.45 -11.50
CA ASP A 80 4.75 -11.47 -10.40
C ASP A 80 5.18 -10.09 -10.92
N ARG A 81 6.11 -10.07 -11.88
CA ARG A 81 6.52 -8.84 -12.58
C ARG A 81 5.35 -8.22 -13.34
N VAL A 82 4.58 -9.00 -14.10
CA VAL A 82 3.40 -8.50 -14.83
C VAL A 82 2.38 -7.92 -13.86
N TRP A 83 2.10 -8.60 -12.75
CA TRP A 83 1.22 -8.09 -11.69
C TRP A 83 1.69 -6.76 -11.14
N LEU A 84 2.98 -6.61 -10.79
CA LEU A 84 3.52 -5.35 -10.27
C LEU A 84 3.41 -4.21 -11.30
N ILE A 85 3.70 -4.49 -12.58
CA ILE A 85 3.62 -3.50 -13.66
C ILE A 85 2.18 -3.03 -13.90
N LEU A 86 1.17 -3.89 -13.71
CA LEU A 86 -0.24 -3.52 -13.84
C LEU A 86 -0.79 -2.89 -12.56
N PHE A 87 -0.39 -3.40 -11.40
CA PHE A 87 -0.93 -2.98 -10.11
C PHE A 87 -0.49 -1.57 -9.73
N ILE A 88 0.79 -1.20 -9.92
CA ILE A 88 1.31 0.13 -9.59
C ILE A 88 0.54 1.26 -10.31
N PRO A 89 0.40 1.25 -11.65
CA PRO A 89 -0.35 2.30 -12.33
C PRO A 89 -1.84 2.26 -11.99
N ALA A 90 -2.44 1.07 -11.82
CA ALA A 90 -3.83 0.96 -11.38
C ALA A 90 -4.04 1.61 -9.99
N PHE A 91 -3.12 1.39 -9.05
CA PHE A 91 -3.13 2.02 -7.74
C PHE A 91 -2.96 3.54 -7.84
N CYS A 92 -2.06 4.04 -8.68
CA CYS A 92 -1.91 5.48 -8.91
C CYS A 92 -3.16 6.11 -9.54
N ILE A 93 -3.79 5.45 -10.52
CA ILE A 93 -5.05 5.90 -11.13
C ILE A 93 -6.15 5.94 -10.08
N TRP A 94 -6.26 4.91 -9.23
CA TRP A 94 -7.23 4.84 -8.15
C TRP A 94 -7.06 5.99 -7.15
N MET A 95 -5.83 6.26 -6.72
CA MET A 95 -5.50 7.39 -5.82
C MET A 95 -5.80 8.75 -6.47
N GLY A 96 -5.42 8.93 -7.73
CA GLY A 96 -5.68 10.18 -8.47
C GLY A 96 -7.16 10.41 -8.71
N PHE A 97 -7.92 9.36 -8.98
CA PHE A 97 -9.38 9.42 -9.11
C PHE A 97 -10.04 9.90 -7.82
N MET A 98 -9.58 9.42 -6.65
CA MET A 98 -10.09 9.92 -5.36
C MET A 98 -9.82 11.41 -5.16
N GLY A 99 -8.62 11.87 -5.50
CA GLY A 99 -8.27 13.29 -5.40
C GLY A 99 -9.15 14.16 -6.31
N TRP A 100 -9.40 13.70 -7.53
CA TRP A 100 -10.31 14.38 -8.47
C TRP A 100 -11.76 14.40 -7.98
N ASP A 101 -12.29 13.26 -7.54
CA ASP A 101 -13.67 13.11 -7.06
C ASP A 101 -13.96 13.95 -5.81
N ALA A 102 -13.06 13.88 -4.83
CA ALA A 102 -13.24 14.60 -3.57
C ALA A 102 -13.15 16.12 -3.73
N ALA A 103 -12.30 16.61 -4.64
CA ALA A 103 -12.04 18.05 -4.77
C ALA A 103 -12.94 18.76 -5.79
N ARG A 104 -13.35 18.10 -6.88
CA ARG A 104 -14.05 18.77 -7.98
C ARG A 104 -15.53 18.50 -8.02
N THR A 105 -15.94 17.27 -7.77
CA THR A 105 -17.31 16.84 -8.00
C THR A 105 -18.09 16.77 -6.70
N GLY A 106 -17.43 16.44 -5.58
CA GLY A 106 -18.06 16.39 -4.26
C GLY A 106 -19.27 15.46 -4.24
N PHE A 107 -19.30 14.45 -5.13
CA PHE A 107 -20.51 13.69 -5.49
C PHE A 107 -21.23 13.11 -4.28
N MET A 108 -20.48 12.71 -3.25
CA MET A 108 -20.97 12.43 -1.91
C MET A 108 -19.89 12.81 -0.90
N ALA A 109 -20.01 13.99 -0.28
CA ALA A 109 -19.04 14.41 0.74
C ALA A 109 -19.03 13.42 1.91
N ILE A 110 -17.90 12.76 2.16
CA ILE A 110 -17.72 11.95 3.37
C ILE A 110 -17.70 12.88 4.58
N PRO A 111 -18.57 12.68 5.59
CA PRO A 111 -18.60 13.53 6.77
C PRO A 111 -17.25 13.46 7.50
N PRO A 112 -16.82 14.55 8.17
CA PRO A 112 -15.48 14.63 8.76
C PRO A 112 -15.15 13.48 9.72
N TRP A 113 -16.12 12.98 10.48
CA TRP A 113 -15.92 11.85 11.40
C TRP A 113 -15.53 10.55 10.67
N LEU A 114 -16.09 10.27 9.49
CA LEU A 114 -15.68 9.11 8.68
C LEU A 114 -14.27 9.28 8.12
N GLN A 115 -13.88 10.51 7.76
CA GLN A 115 -12.51 10.80 7.34
C GLN A 115 -11.51 10.55 8.48
N THR A 116 -11.87 10.92 9.72
CA THR A 116 -11.05 10.60 10.90
C THR A 116 -10.89 9.09 11.11
N LEU A 117 -11.95 8.30 10.87
CA LEU A 117 -11.85 6.84 10.92
C LEU A 117 -10.94 6.27 9.83
N GLY A 118 -10.91 6.88 8.64
CA GLY A 118 -9.94 6.56 7.60
C GLY A 118 -8.50 6.81 8.06
N GLY A 119 -8.24 7.95 8.69
CA GLY A 119 -6.94 8.27 9.29
C GLY A 119 -6.53 7.30 10.40
N VAL A 120 -7.47 6.96 11.30
CA VAL A 120 -7.24 5.95 12.36
C VAL A 120 -6.91 4.59 11.77
N SER A 121 -7.62 4.16 10.72
CA SER A 121 -7.36 2.90 10.02
C SER A 121 -5.95 2.84 9.44
N MET A 122 -5.46 3.96 8.90
CA MET A 122 -4.09 4.09 8.40
C MET A 122 -3.06 3.97 9.52
N VAL A 123 -3.31 4.55 10.69
CA VAL A 123 -2.44 4.39 11.87
C VAL A 123 -2.43 2.93 12.34
N ILE A 124 -3.58 2.27 12.40
CA ILE A 124 -3.66 0.84 12.78
C ILE A 124 -2.89 -0.02 11.78
N TYR A 125 -2.99 0.27 10.48
CA TYR A 125 -2.18 -0.39 9.45
C TYR A 125 -0.67 -0.26 9.76
N MET A 126 -0.21 0.95 10.05
CA MET A 126 1.21 1.22 10.36
C MET A 126 1.68 0.47 11.60
N LEU A 127 0.85 0.39 12.64
CA LEU A 127 1.14 -0.38 13.85
C LEU A 127 1.20 -1.89 13.56
N GLY A 128 0.28 -2.41 12.74
CA GLY A 128 0.30 -3.81 12.32
C GLY A 128 1.52 -4.17 11.47
N ALA A 129 1.92 -3.28 10.57
CA ALA A 129 3.15 -3.42 9.79
C ALA A 129 4.39 -3.42 10.70
N TRP A 130 4.44 -2.50 11.68
CA TRP A 130 5.53 -2.43 12.66
C TRP A 130 5.62 -3.70 13.50
N TRP A 131 4.49 -4.20 14.00
CA TRP A 131 4.46 -5.44 14.78
C TRP A 131 4.94 -6.64 13.94
N THR A 132 4.58 -6.68 12.66
CA THR A 132 5.06 -7.72 11.74
C THR A 132 6.58 -7.63 11.54
N PHE A 133 7.14 -6.43 11.34
CA PHE A 133 8.58 -6.25 11.13
C PHE A 133 9.41 -6.45 12.40
N ARG A 134 8.80 -6.24 13.56
CA ARG A 134 9.40 -6.55 14.85
C ARG A 134 9.62 -8.04 15.03
N GLU A 135 8.65 -8.86 14.67
CA GLU A 135 8.77 -10.31 14.81
C GLU A 135 9.50 -10.95 13.63
N ASN A 136 9.37 -10.39 12.41
CA ASN A 136 9.95 -10.96 11.20
C ASN A 136 10.97 -10.04 10.52
N ALA A 137 12.25 -10.27 10.85
CA ALA A 137 13.39 -9.62 10.22
C ALA A 137 13.61 -10.01 8.74
N PHE A 138 12.96 -11.08 8.26
CA PHE A 138 13.06 -11.58 6.88
C PHE A 138 11.86 -11.16 6.00
N ALA A 139 11.00 -10.27 6.47
CA ALA A 139 9.83 -9.82 5.74
C ALA A 139 10.20 -8.94 4.53
N ALA A 140 10.72 -9.52 3.45
CA ALA A 140 11.02 -8.84 2.20
C ALA A 140 9.74 -8.42 1.45
N PRO A 141 9.77 -7.37 0.60
CA PRO A 141 8.66 -7.01 -0.28
C PRO A 141 8.29 -8.09 -1.29
N SER A 142 9.26 -8.86 -1.77
CA SER A 142 9.06 -9.94 -2.73
C SER A 142 9.32 -11.30 -2.10
N VAL A 143 8.64 -12.33 -2.62
CA VAL A 143 8.84 -13.71 -2.18
C VAL A 143 10.21 -14.17 -2.64
N LYS A 144 11.14 -14.28 -1.70
CA LYS A 144 12.49 -14.80 -1.94
C LYS A 144 12.96 -15.61 -0.75
N ILE A 145 13.78 -16.61 -1.01
CA ILE A 145 14.44 -17.40 0.03
C ILE A 145 15.68 -16.61 0.47
N GLN A 146 15.75 -16.25 1.74
CA GLN A 146 16.92 -15.59 2.32
C GLN A 146 17.79 -16.60 3.07
N PRO A 147 19.14 -16.49 2.98
CA PRO A 147 20.02 -17.38 3.73
C PRO A 147 19.81 -17.19 5.23
N GLY A 148 19.57 -18.30 5.96
CA GLY A 148 19.28 -18.28 7.39
C GLY A 148 17.85 -17.90 7.76
N GLN A 149 16.94 -17.83 6.78
CA GLN A 149 15.50 -17.63 7.02
C GLN A 149 14.95 -18.76 7.91
N LYS A 150 14.25 -18.38 8.97
CA LYS A 150 13.52 -19.30 9.85
C LYS A 150 12.01 -19.08 9.68
N VAL A 151 11.24 -20.14 9.88
CA VAL A 151 9.78 -20.04 9.99
C VAL A 151 9.48 -19.38 11.34
N ILE A 152 8.63 -18.35 11.32
CA ILE A 152 8.26 -17.57 12.50
C ILE A 152 6.80 -17.85 12.80
N ASP A 153 6.55 -18.42 13.97
CA ASP A 153 5.24 -18.77 14.49
C ASP A 153 4.88 -17.96 15.76
N THR A 154 5.73 -17.01 16.15
CA THR A 154 5.54 -16.15 17.33
C THR A 154 4.87 -14.82 17.01
N GLY A 155 4.21 -14.24 18.02
CA GLY A 155 3.59 -12.92 17.92
C GLY A 155 2.36 -12.90 16.99
N PRO A 156 2.24 -11.96 16.04
CA PRO A 156 1.05 -11.84 15.21
C PRO A 156 0.90 -13.01 14.23
N TYR A 157 2.00 -13.73 13.95
CA TYR A 157 1.99 -14.96 13.15
C TYR A 157 1.31 -16.14 13.84
N ALA A 158 1.17 -16.12 15.17
CA ALA A 158 0.42 -17.14 15.92
C ALA A 158 -1.09 -17.07 15.66
N THR A 159 -1.60 -15.87 15.36
CA THR A 159 -3.04 -15.65 15.13
C THR A 159 -3.38 -15.63 13.65
N VAL A 160 -2.56 -14.98 12.81
CA VAL A 160 -2.82 -14.79 11.39
C VAL A 160 -1.55 -15.09 10.59
N ARG A 161 -1.66 -15.95 9.57
CA ARG A 161 -0.51 -16.35 8.73
C ARG A 161 0.13 -15.18 7.96
N HIS A 162 -0.66 -14.15 7.64
CA HIS A 162 -0.23 -12.96 6.91
C HIS A 162 -0.66 -11.66 7.62
N PRO A 163 -0.04 -11.32 8.75
CA PRO A 163 -0.48 -10.19 9.57
C PRO A 163 -0.31 -8.84 8.85
N MET A 164 0.73 -8.69 8.03
CA MET A 164 0.93 -7.49 7.20
C MET A 164 -0.15 -7.32 6.13
N TYR A 165 -0.63 -8.41 5.50
CA TYR A 165 -1.70 -8.30 4.50
C TYR A 165 -3.05 -8.03 5.17
N ALA A 166 -3.30 -8.62 6.35
CA ALA A 166 -4.48 -8.33 7.15
C ALA A 166 -4.54 -6.83 7.53
N SER A 167 -3.42 -6.26 7.96
CA SER A 167 -3.36 -4.82 8.25
C SER A 167 -3.43 -3.97 6.97
N ALA A 168 -2.86 -4.43 5.85
CA ALA A 168 -2.93 -3.70 4.58
C ALA A 168 -4.36 -3.54 4.06
N LEU A 169 -5.30 -4.44 4.39
CA LEU A 169 -6.71 -4.24 4.08
C LEU A 169 -7.26 -2.96 4.72
N LEU A 170 -6.83 -2.61 5.93
CA LEU A 170 -7.21 -1.36 6.59
C LEU A 170 -6.67 -0.12 5.86
N LEU A 171 -5.51 -0.23 5.19
CA LEU A 171 -5.02 0.83 4.32
C LEU A 171 -5.95 1.01 3.11
N PHE A 172 -6.34 -0.07 2.43
CA PHE A 172 -7.23 0.01 1.26
C PHE A 172 -8.64 0.50 1.61
N LEU A 173 -9.14 0.21 2.82
CA LEU A 173 -10.43 0.71 3.29
C LEU A 173 -10.34 2.14 3.83
N GLY A 174 -9.25 2.46 4.54
CA GLY A 174 -9.04 3.77 5.16
C GLY A 174 -8.69 4.88 4.18
N THR A 175 -7.98 4.55 3.10
CA THR A 175 -7.53 5.52 2.09
C THR A 175 -8.70 6.23 1.37
N PRO A 176 -9.72 5.51 0.85
CA PRO A 176 -10.97 6.11 0.34
C PRO A 176 -11.66 7.03 1.34
N LEU A 177 -11.76 6.60 2.60
CA LEU A 177 -12.44 7.37 3.66
C LEU A 177 -11.69 8.66 3.97
N LEU A 178 -10.36 8.59 4.08
CA LEU A 178 -9.51 9.73 4.39
C LEU A 178 -9.47 10.75 3.24
N LEU A 179 -9.42 10.26 2.00
CA LEU A 179 -9.46 11.13 0.81
C LEU A 179 -10.86 11.65 0.51
N GLY A 180 -11.92 11.08 1.10
CA GLY A 180 -13.27 11.62 0.98
C GLY A 180 -14.05 11.11 -0.24
N SER A 181 -13.69 9.96 -0.82
CA SER A 181 -14.37 9.39 -2.00
C SER A 181 -15.08 8.07 -1.68
N TRP A 182 -16.42 8.06 -1.79
CA TRP A 182 -17.23 6.83 -1.67
C TRP A 182 -17.03 5.89 -2.87
N TRP A 183 -16.78 6.44 -4.06
CA TRP A 183 -16.66 5.64 -5.29
C TRP A 183 -15.39 4.81 -5.37
N ALA A 184 -14.37 5.15 -4.57
CA ALA A 184 -13.21 4.29 -4.43
C ALA A 184 -13.52 2.91 -3.84
N PHE A 185 -14.65 2.74 -3.12
CA PHE A 185 -15.19 1.43 -2.74
C PHE A 185 -15.96 0.73 -3.86
N CYS A 186 -16.44 1.48 -4.86
CA CYS A 186 -17.18 0.98 -6.02
C CYS A 186 -16.28 0.52 -7.18
N PHE A 187 -14.95 0.53 -7.04
CA PHE A 187 -14.06 -0.05 -8.06
C PHE A 187 -14.35 -1.54 -8.40
N PRO A 188 -15.03 -2.36 -7.57
CA PRO A 188 -15.51 -3.68 -8.03
C PRO A 188 -16.84 -3.64 -8.83
N ARG A 189 -17.56 -2.51 -8.89
CA ARG A 189 -18.95 -2.51 -9.40
C ARG A 189 -19.10 -2.08 -10.86
N CYS A 190 -18.07 -1.52 -11.49
CA CYS A 190 -18.19 -0.97 -12.85
C CYS A 190 -17.36 -1.65 -13.96
N SER A 191 -16.76 -2.83 -13.73
CA SER A 191 -15.97 -3.49 -14.79
C SER A 191 -16.47 -4.87 -15.22
N PHE A 192 -17.65 -5.32 -14.81
CA PHE A 192 -18.13 -6.65 -15.24
C PHE A 192 -19.59 -6.75 -15.72
N SER A 193 -20.38 -5.66 -15.71
CA SER A 193 -21.79 -5.71 -16.10
C SER A 193 -22.12 -5.11 -17.48
N GLN A 194 -21.12 -4.73 -18.28
CA GLN A 194 -21.34 -4.07 -19.59
C GLN A 194 -20.52 -4.62 -20.76
N LEU A 195 -19.95 -5.83 -20.66
CA LEU A 195 -19.37 -6.50 -21.84
C LEU A 195 -20.46 -7.37 -22.50
N PRO A 196 -21.00 -7.00 -23.68
CA PRO A 196 -21.83 -7.89 -24.44
C PRO A 196 -20.95 -9.00 -25.04
N GLY A 197 -21.21 -10.26 -24.67
CA GLY A 197 -20.85 -11.42 -25.49
C GLY A 197 -19.45 -12.02 -25.32
N VAL A 198 -19.11 -12.51 -24.13
CA VAL A 198 -18.05 -13.54 -23.99
C VAL A 198 -18.59 -14.79 -23.28
N PRO A 199 -18.85 -15.90 -23.99
CA PRO A 199 -19.40 -17.13 -23.42
C PRO A 199 -18.30 -17.99 -22.76
N PHE A 200 -17.55 -17.44 -21.81
CA PHE A 200 -16.43 -18.16 -21.15
C PHE A 200 -16.67 -18.50 -19.67
N MET A 201 -17.76 -18.04 -19.06
CA MET A 201 -18.11 -18.30 -17.66
C MET A 201 -19.28 -19.30 -17.51
N ARG A 202 -19.19 -20.47 -18.16
CA ARG A 202 -20.13 -21.58 -17.87
C ARG A 202 -19.46 -22.90 -17.47
N SER A 203 -18.14 -22.99 -17.48
CA SER A 203 -17.39 -24.24 -17.24
C SER A 203 -16.71 -24.35 -15.86
N VAL A 204 -16.81 -23.34 -15.00
CA VAL A 204 -16.12 -23.34 -13.68
C VAL A 204 -17.08 -23.53 -12.50
N LEU A 205 -18.40 -23.55 -12.72
CA LEU A 205 -19.40 -23.70 -11.65
C LEU A 205 -20.18 -25.02 -11.64
N LEU A 206 -19.77 -26.02 -12.43
CA LEU A 206 -20.31 -27.38 -12.32
C LEU A 206 -19.18 -28.41 -12.49
N VAL A 207 -18.36 -28.57 -11.44
CA VAL A 207 -17.74 -29.87 -11.14
C VAL A 207 -18.16 -30.18 -9.70
N GLY A 208 -19.22 -30.98 -9.62
CA GLY A 208 -19.89 -31.33 -8.38
C GLY A 208 -21.13 -32.16 -8.66
N ASN A 209 -20.95 -33.29 -9.37
CA ASN A 209 -21.43 -34.60 -8.96
C ASN A 209 -20.80 -35.68 -9.85
#